data_AF-A0AAD3AVR2-F1
#
_entry.id   AF-A0AAD3AVR2-F1
#
_cell.length_a   1.000
_cell.length_b   1.000
_cell.length_c   1.000
_cell.angle_alpha   90.00
_cell.angle_beta   90.00
_cell.angle_gamma   90.00
#
_symmetry.space_group_name_H-M   'P 1'
#
loop_
_entity.id
_entity.type
_entity.pdbx_description
1 polymer ?
#
loop_
_entity_poly.entity_id
_entity_poly.type
_entity_poly.pdbx_seq_one_letter_code
_entity_poly.pdbx_strand_id
1 'polypeptide(L)'
;MKNFEVIRKDFLQSIEIYINHSYKSHFLSIHHRHRDTDIRRAALLKDYILHCPNLTIMNQLIKHYLEKSRELEEVLLNLKLQYKKTITKAEIKVDASLLRGGNKHPSSLWTYVNNVFQQTKNQAPIENNLSIINNPIFDVFLPVQNISKIGNSTASAHVVTHYKDKKNEKVNYFVKSLNNNEVENAIAEVIYAQIWNYFIGNRASKSLLLLSKHENKIIGIASKGINDFQEYKSLSGDQKDYPGLIQILFYVCVLIENDFHICNFGTGLFNGKRCYSKIDHDYIVSFWDALKYGKFMTEVSHNFQELFKKIYV
;
A
#
# COMPACT_ATOMS: atom_id res chain seq x y z
N MET A 1 10.79 -18.79 2.13
CA MET A 1 11.52 -18.10 3.22
C MET A 1 11.83 -16.70 2.76
N LYS A 2 11.67 -15.67 3.60
CA LYS A 2 11.88 -14.26 3.21
C LYS A 2 13.37 -13.91 3.26
N ASN A 3 13.83 -13.13 2.30
CA ASN A 3 15.19 -12.55 2.32
C ASN A 3 15.30 -11.55 3.49
N PHE A 4 16.49 -11.43 4.08
CA PHE A 4 16.84 -10.44 5.11
C PHE A 4 16.26 -9.05 4.82
N GLU A 5 16.38 -8.56 3.58
CA GLU A 5 15.87 -7.25 3.19
C GLU A 5 14.35 -7.11 3.31
N VAL A 6 13.62 -8.19 3.01
CA VAL A 6 12.16 -8.24 3.15
C VAL A 6 11.77 -8.24 4.63
N ILE A 7 12.47 -9.02 5.45
CA ILE A 7 12.24 -9.07 6.90
C ILE A 7 12.57 -7.72 7.54
N ARG A 8 13.68 -7.09 7.14
CA ARG A 8 14.08 -5.75 7.59
C ARG A 8 13.00 -4.72 7.23
N LYS A 9 12.48 -4.76 6.00
CA LYS A 9 11.37 -3.90 5.56
C LYS A 9 10.11 -4.11 6.39
N ASP A 10 9.73 -5.35 6.70
CA ASP A 10 8.56 -5.65 7.53
C ASP A 10 8.68 -5.04 8.93
N PHE A 11 9.86 -5.13 9.56
CA PHE A 11 10.12 -4.47 10.85
C PHE A 11 10.04 -2.95 10.75
N LEU A 12 10.69 -2.35 9.75
CA LEU A 12 10.69 -0.90 9.56
C LEU A 12 9.28 -0.35 9.31
N GLN A 13 8.51 -1.03 8.46
CA GLN A 13 7.12 -0.67 8.17
C GLN A 13 6.25 -0.79 9.42
N SER A 14 6.42 -1.84 10.22
CA SER A 14 5.68 -1.99 11.48
C SER A 14 6.00 -0.90 12.49
N ILE A 15 7.26 -0.41 12.53
CA ILE A 15 7.66 0.70 13.39
C ILE A 15 7.11 2.03 12.86
N GLU A 16 7.09 2.24 11.56
CA GLU A 16 6.48 3.42 10.94
C GLU A 16 4.97 3.50 11.18
N ILE A 17 4.27 2.36 11.10
CA ILE A 17 2.86 2.28 11.46
C ILE A 17 2.66 2.69 12.92
N TYR A 18 3.51 2.23 13.84
CA TYR A 18 3.44 2.63 15.26
C TYR A 18 3.66 4.14 15.46
N ILE A 19 4.67 4.72 14.80
CA ILE A 19 4.98 6.16 14.90
C ILE A 19 3.80 7.00 14.36
N ASN A 20 3.18 6.54 13.28
CA ASN A 20 2.12 7.26 12.58
C ASN A 20 0.69 6.89 13.05
N HIS A 21 0.55 6.01 14.04
CA HIS A 21 -0.77 5.52 14.47
C HIS A 21 -1.59 6.64 15.15
N SER A 22 -2.77 6.93 14.61
CA SER A 22 -3.63 8.07 15.00
C SER A 22 -4.45 7.86 16.28
N TYR A 23 -4.63 6.62 16.77
CA TYR A 23 -5.46 6.33 17.96
C TYR A 23 -4.93 6.79 19.35
N LYS A 24 -3.97 7.72 19.41
CA LYS A 24 -3.66 8.45 20.65
C LYS A 24 -4.05 9.93 20.58
N SER A 25 -4.80 10.35 19.57
CA SER A 25 -5.44 11.67 19.51
C SER A 25 -6.89 11.59 20.00
N HIS A 26 -7.11 11.31 21.28
CA HIS A 26 -8.35 11.78 21.88
C HIS A 26 -8.20 13.26 22.20
N PHE A 27 -8.85 14.04 21.34
CA PHE A 27 -9.50 15.35 21.42
C PHE A 27 -9.43 16.23 22.70
N LEU A 28 -8.91 15.76 23.84
CA LEU A 28 -8.62 16.52 25.06
C LEU A 28 -7.66 15.66 25.90
N SER A 29 -6.36 15.72 25.65
CA SER A 29 -5.38 15.20 26.62
C SER A 29 -4.06 15.96 26.53
N ILE A 30 -3.81 16.68 27.62
CA ILE A 30 -2.54 17.15 28.17
C ILE A 30 -1.34 16.53 27.45
N HIS A 31 -0.44 17.37 26.92
CA HIS A 31 0.87 16.98 26.38
C HIS A 31 1.62 16.08 27.37
N HIS A 32 1.42 14.76 27.26
CA HIS A 32 2.12 13.79 28.07
C HIS A 32 3.49 13.54 27.45
N ARG A 33 4.56 13.89 28.19
CA ARG A 33 5.98 13.54 27.93
C ARG A 33 6.22 12.06 27.55
N HIS A 34 5.24 11.19 27.81
CA HIS A 34 5.22 9.80 27.37
C HIS A 34 5.17 9.63 25.83
N ARG A 35 4.51 10.54 25.08
CA ARG A 35 4.44 10.48 23.61
C ARG A 35 5.82 10.68 22.98
N ASP A 36 6.56 11.68 23.44
CA ASP A 36 7.89 11.97 22.91
C ASP A 36 8.88 10.86 23.22
N THR A 37 8.77 10.26 24.41
CA THR A 37 9.62 9.14 24.82
C THR A 37 9.34 7.89 23.98
N ASP A 38 8.08 7.61 23.68
CA ASP A 38 7.65 6.49 22.85
C ASP A 38 8.08 6.65 21.38
N ILE A 39 7.93 7.85 20.81
CA ILE A 39 8.37 8.15 19.44
C ILE A 39 9.90 8.11 19.34
N ARG A 40 10.61 8.69 20.32
CA ARG A 40 12.08 8.61 20.37
C ARG A 40 12.57 7.17 20.47
N ARG A 41 11.89 6.32 21.25
CA ARG A 41 12.20 4.88 21.33
C ARG A 41 12.02 4.20 19.98
N ALA A 42 10.92 4.48 19.29
CA ALA A 42 10.62 3.92 17.98
C ALA A 42 11.64 4.36 16.91
N ALA A 43 11.96 5.66 16.86
CA ALA A 43 12.97 6.19 15.96
C ALA A 43 14.35 5.59 16.22
N LEU A 44 14.72 5.41 17.49
CA LEU A 44 15.98 4.77 17.88
C LEU A 44 16.03 3.31 17.43
N LEU A 45 14.98 2.53 17.68
CA LEU A 45 14.93 1.13 17.24
C LEU A 45 15.00 1.02 15.71
N LYS A 46 14.32 1.92 14.99
CA LYS A 46 14.37 2.03 13.53
C LYS A 46 15.80 2.27 13.04
N ASP A 47 16.55 3.19 13.66
CA ASP A 47 17.95 3.47 13.31
C ASP A 47 18.82 2.22 13.43
N TYR A 48 18.74 1.50 14.55
CA TYR A 48 19.53 0.28 14.74
C TYR A 48 19.17 -0.84 13.75
N ILE A 49 17.88 -0.99 13.40
CA ILE A 49 17.45 -1.98 12.40
C ILE A 49 17.96 -1.63 11.00
N LEU A 50 17.94 -0.35 10.61
CA LEU A 50 18.47 0.11 9.32
C LEU A 50 19.95 -0.27 9.14
N HIS A 51 20.72 -0.19 10.22
CA HIS A 51 22.16 -0.44 10.22
C HIS A 51 22.53 -1.90 10.54
N CYS A 52 21.56 -2.80 10.71
CA CYS A 52 21.86 -4.22 10.86
C CYS A 52 22.44 -4.78 9.54
N PRO A 53 23.59 -5.49 9.56
CA PRO A 53 24.24 -5.97 8.35
C PRO A 53 23.69 -7.32 7.85
N ASN A 54 23.01 -8.08 8.71
CA ASN A 54 22.42 -9.37 8.37
C ASN A 54 21.29 -9.77 9.34
N LEU A 55 20.58 -10.83 8.98
CA LEU A 55 19.42 -11.33 9.72
C LEU A 55 19.79 -11.83 11.13
N THR A 56 20.98 -12.43 11.31
CA THR A 56 21.43 -12.95 12.60
C THR A 56 21.54 -11.82 13.63
N ILE A 57 22.22 -10.73 13.27
CA ILE A 57 22.42 -9.59 14.15
C ILE A 57 21.09 -8.85 14.40
N MET A 58 20.25 -8.71 13.37
CA MET A 58 18.92 -8.14 13.53
C MET A 58 18.05 -8.98 14.47
N ASN A 59 18.07 -10.32 14.34
CA ASN A 59 17.30 -11.20 15.22
C ASN A 59 17.80 -11.13 16.67
N GLN A 60 19.11 -11.02 16.90
CA GLN A 60 19.67 -10.78 18.23
C GLN A 60 19.17 -9.45 18.80
N LEU A 61 19.26 -8.35 18.04
CA LEU A 61 18.75 -7.04 18.43
C LEU A 61 17.27 -7.11 18.83
N ILE A 62 16.42 -7.66 17.97
CA ILE A 62 14.97 -7.75 18.19
C ILE A 62 14.66 -8.64 19.38
N LYS A 63 15.32 -9.80 19.51
CA LYS A 63 15.14 -10.71 20.64
C LYS A 63 15.45 -10.00 21.96
N HIS A 64 16.63 -9.39 22.08
CA HIS A 64 17.04 -8.71 23.32
C HIS A 64 16.20 -7.47 23.62
N TYR A 65 15.71 -6.76 22.59
CA TYR A 65 14.71 -5.70 22.75
C TYR A 65 13.40 -6.23 23.34
N LEU A 66 12.84 -7.31 22.77
CA LEU A 66 11.57 -7.88 23.21
C LEU A 66 11.64 -8.49 24.62
N GLU A 67 12.78 -9.08 24.97
CA GLU A 67 13.07 -9.66 26.28
C GLU A 67 13.50 -8.61 27.32
N LYS A 68 13.77 -7.37 26.88
CA LYS A 68 14.37 -6.31 27.70
C LYS A 68 15.70 -6.75 28.36
N SER A 69 16.49 -7.55 27.65
CA SER A 69 17.73 -8.15 28.17
C SER A 69 18.78 -7.08 28.49
N ARG A 70 19.64 -7.38 29.48
CA ARG A 70 20.85 -6.58 29.75
C ARG A 70 21.87 -6.66 28.61
N GLU A 71 21.87 -7.76 27.87
CA GLU A 71 22.75 -8.02 26.72
C GLU A 71 22.43 -7.11 25.52
N LEU A 72 21.30 -6.39 25.54
CA LEU A 72 20.97 -5.39 24.51
C LEU A 72 22.07 -4.32 24.39
N GLU A 73 22.71 -3.93 25.50
CA GLU A 73 23.80 -2.95 25.48
C GLU A 73 24.98 -3.38 24.61
N GLU A 74 25.35 -4.66 24.67
CA GLU A 74 26.47 -5.21 23.90
C GLU A 74 26.14 -5.28 22.41
N VAL A 75 24.91 -5.70 22.07
CA VAL A 75 24.44 -5.73 20.68
C VAL A 75 24.41 -4.34 20.06
N LEU A 76 23.91 -3.34 20.79
CA LEU A 76 23.86 -1.95 20.32
C LEU A 76 25.27 -1.36 20.15
N LEU A 77 26.19 -1.64 21.08
CA LEU A 77 27.58 -1.19 20.98
C LEU A 77 28.24 -1.75 19.72
N ASN A 78 28.11 -3.05 19.50
CA ASN A 78 28.69 -3.73 18.34
C ASN A 78 28.12 -3.23 17.01
N LEU A 79 26.81 -2.95 16.97
CA LEU A 79 26.17 -2.32 15.82
C LEU A 79 26.66 -0.90 15.58
N LYS A 80 26.65 -0.03 16.60
CA LYS A 80 26.97 1.39 16.46
C LYS A 80 28.42 1.62 16.00
N LEU A 81 29.34 0.75 16.44
CA LEU A 81 30.75 0.77 16.02
C LEU A 81 30.96 0.47 14.53
N GLN A 82 30.00 -0.18 13.85
CA GLN A 82 30.12 -0.48 12.42
C GLN A 82 29.92 0.76 11.53
N TYR A 83 29.20 1.77 12.01
CA TYR A 83 28.83 2.94 11.20
C TYR A 83 29.11 4.30 11.87
N LYS A 84 29.51 4.32 13.15
CA LYS A 84 29.96 5.53 13.86
C LYS A 84 31.34 5.28 14.47
N LYS A 85 32.37 5.97 13.97
CA LYS A 85 33.78 5.80 14.37
C LYS A 85 34.07 6.11 15.84
N THR A 86 33.24 6.95 16.48
CA THR A 86 33.38 7.33 17.89
C THR A 86 32.04 7.20 18.62
N ILE A 87 32.00 6.30 19.60
CA ILE A 87 30.85 6.09 20.48
C ILE A 87 31.36 5.77 21.88
N THR A 88 30.72 6.35 22.89
CA THR A 88 31.03 6.09 24.30
C THR A 88 30.11 5.00 24.86
N LYS A 89 30.61 4.25 25.86
CA LYS A 89 29.77 3.31 26.62
C LYS A 89 28.59 4.02 27.32
N ALA A 90 28.72 5.30 27.64
CA ALA A 90 27.66 6.09 28.26
C ALA A 90 26.50 6.34 27.28
N GLU A 91 26.79 6.69 26.03
CA GLU A 91 25.77 6.86 24.99
C GLU A 91 24.99 5.56 24.74
N ILE A 92 25.68 4.42 24.65
CA ILE A 92 25.00 3.12 24.46
C ILE A 92 24.11 2.74 25.64
N LYS A 93 24.51 3.07 26.88
CA LYS A 93 23.66 2.85 28.06
C LYS A 93 22.37 3.66 28.01
N VAL A 94 22.42 4.90 27.50
CA VAL A 94 21.24 5.73 27.31
C VAL A 94 20.31 5.10 26.28
N ASP A 95 20.85 4.68 25.13
CA ASP A 95 20.08 4.02 24.07
C ASP A 95 19.42 2.74 24.57
N ALA A 96 20.17 1.86 25.25
CA ALA A 96 19.66 0.62 25.80
C ALA A 96 18.59 0.85 26.88
N SER A 97 18.77 1.87 27.73
CA SER A 97 17.77 2.26 28.73
C SER A 97 16.46 2.69 28.06
N LEU A 98 16.54 3.53 27.02
CA LEU A 98 15.36 3.97 26.28
C LEU A 98 14.64 2.81 25.60
N LEU A 99 15.38 1.90 24.95
CA LEU A 99 14.83 0.73 24.25
C LEU A 99 14.22 -0.32 25.20
N ARG A 100 14.80 -0.54 26.40
CA ARG A 100 14.21 -1.41 27.42
C ARG A 100 12.94 -0.83 28.06
N GLY A 101 12.72 0.47 27.90
CA GLY A 101 11.50 1.16 28.32
C GLY A 101 10.25 0.67 27.57
N GLY A 102 9.07 1.14 28.01
CA GLY A 102 7.77 0.82 27.39
C GLY A 102 7.07 -0.39 28.01
N ASN A 103 5.81 -0.62 27.62
CA ASN A 103 4.94 -1.67 28.16
C ASN A 103 4.54 -2.68 27.07
N LYS A 104 3.91 -3.79 27.48
CA LYS A 104 3.40 -4.84 26.57
C LYS A 104 1.91 -4.64 26.25
N HIS A 105 1.47 -3.39 26.09
CA HIS A 105 0.09 -3.07 25.73
C HIS A 105 -0.17 -3.41 24.25
N PRO A 106 -1.38 -3.81 23.84
CA PRO A 106 -1.70 -4.13 22.44
C PRO A 106 -1.34 -3.03 21.42
N SER A 107 -1.30 -1.77 21.86
CA SER A 107 -0.92 -0.60 21.05
C SER A 107 0.49 -0.07 21.32
N SER A 108 1.36 -0.84 21.96
CA SER A 108 2.75 -0.44 22.22
C SER A 108 3.70 -0.90 21.11
N LEU A 109 4.83 -0.19 20.95
CA LEU A 109 5.89 -0.54 19.99
C LEU A 109 6.30 -2.02 20.10
N TRP A 110 6.33 -2.54 21.33
CA TRP A 110 6.66 -3.93 21.62
C TRP A 110 5.73 -4.89 20.88
N THR A 111 4.42 -4.61 20.85
CA THR A 111 3.42 -5.48 20.19
C THR A 111 3.61 -5.49 18.67
N TYR A 112 3.82 -4.32 18.09
CA TYR A 112 4.10 -4.17 16.65
C TYR A 112 5.35 -4.98 16.25
N VAL A 113 6.45 -4.81 16.99
CA VAL A 113 7.71 -5.53 16.74
C VAL A 113 7.58 -7.03 17.01
N ASN A 114 6.90 -7.43 18.09
CA ASN A 114 6.71 -8.84 18.42
C ASN A 114 5.88 -9.57 17.37
N ASN A 115 4.84 -8.93 16.81
CA ASN A 115 4.02 -9.52 15.77
C ASN A 115 4.85 -9.87 14.54
N VAL A 116 5.72 -8.96 14.09
CA VAL A 116 6.65 -9.26 13.00
C VAL A 116 7.63 -10.37 13.40
N PHE A 117 8.20 -10.30 14.60
CA PHE A 117 9.17 -11.29 15.09
C PHE A 117 8.58 -12.72 15.15
N GLN A 118 7.35 -12.90 15.63
CA GLN A 118 6.71 -14.22 15.66
C GLN A 118 6.43 -14.76 14.25
N GLN A 119 6.13 -13.89 13.29
CA GLN A 119 5.93 -14.28 11.88
C GLN A 119 7.24 -14.72 11.20
N THR A 120 8.39 -14.27 11.71
CA THR A 120 9.71 -14.50 11.08
C THR A 120 10.59 -15.50 11.84
N LYS A 121 10.24 -15.86 13.09
CA LYS A 121 11.03 -16.70 14.02
C LYS A 121 11.41 -18.10 13.49
N ASN A 122 10.69 -18.64 12.51
CA ASN A 122 10.91 -19.98 11.94
C ASN A 122 11.61 -19.97 10.56
N GLN A 123 12.21 -18.85 10.14
CA GLN A 123 12.88 -18.75 8.85
C GLN A 123 14.40 -18.91 9.03
N ALA A 124 14.96 -20.05 8.59
CA ALA A 124 16.40 -20.29 8.57
C ALA A 124 17.13 -19.27 7.64
N PRO A 125 18.40 -18.91 7.94
CA PRO A 125 19.15 -17.99 7.10
C PRO A 125 19.48 -18.65 5.76
N ILE A 126 19.06 -18.03 4.66
CA ILE A 126 19.58 -18.36 3.33
C ILE A 126 20.68 -17.35 3.05
N GLU A 127 21.91 -17.83 2.96
CA GLU A 127 23.07 -17.05 2.55
C GLU A 127 22.88 -16.49 1.14
N ASN A 128 23.47 -15.31 0.94
CA ASN A 128 23.40 -14.48 -0.25
C ASN A 128 23.59 -15.29 -1.54
N ASN A 129 22.48 -15.51 -2.24
CA ASN A 129 22.49 -15.43 -3.69
C ASN A 129 21.68 -14.19 -4.05
N LEU A 130 22.36 -13.19 -4.62
CA LEU A 130 21.79 -12.07 -5.34
C LEU A 130 20.94 -12.61 -6.50
N SER A 131 19.77 -13.14 -6.18
CA SER A 131 18.62 -13.08 -7.06
C SER A 131 17.86 -11.85 -6.60
N ILE A 132 17.93 -10.83 -7.45
CA ILE A 132 16.99 -9.73 -7.52
C ILE A 132 15.65 -10.22 -7.02
N ILE A 133 15.09 -9.50 -6.04
CA ILE A 133 13.73 -9.67 -5.59
C ILE A 133 12.87 -9.83 -6.85
N ASN A 134 12.43 -11.06 -7.13
CA ASN A 134 11.25 -11.29 -7.93
C ASN A 134 10.08 -10.81 -7.05
N ASN A 135 10.00 -9.48 -6.88
CA ASN A 135 8.71 -8.83 -6.85
C ASN A 135 8.03 -9.40 -8.09
N PRO A 136 6.77 -9.87 -8.01
CA PRO A 136 6.02 -10.03 -9.24
C PRO A 136 6.19 -8.68 -9.93
N ILE A 137 6.88 -8.69 -11.07
CA ILE A 137 6.96 -7.54 -11.95
C ILE A 137 5.52 -7.07 -11.97
N PHE A 138 5.28 -5.85 -11.50
CA PHE A 138 3.96 -5.26 -11.62
C PHE A 138 3.71 -5.36 -13.12
N ASP A 139 2.83 -6.26 -13.55
CA ASP A 139 2.39 -6.32 -14.94
C ASP A 139 1.66 -5.00 -15.11
N VAL A 140 2.41 -3.97 -15.50
CA VAL A 140 1.94 -2.61 -15.81
C VAL A 140 1.93 -2.41 -17.30
N PHE A 141 2.44 -3.38 -18.07
CA PHE A 141 2.50 -3.34 -19.52
C PHE A 141 1.65 -4.45 -20.12
N LEU A 142 0.89 -4.10 -21.14
CA LEU A 142 0.16 -5.02 -21.99
C LEU A 142 0.63 -4.84 -23.44
N PRO A 143 1.45 -5.75 -23.98
CA PRO A 143 1.79 -5.72 -25.40
C PRO A 143 0.52 -5.89 -26.26
N VAL A 144 0.29 -5.00 -27.23
CA VAL A 144 -0.91 -5.06 -28.10
C VAL A 144 -1.03 -6.39 -28.85
N GLN A 145 0.09 -7.06 -29.09
CA GLN A 145 0.13 -8.38 -29.71
C GLN A 145 -0.50 -9.49 -28.87
N ASN A 146 -0.66 -9.29 -27.56
CA ASN A 146 -1.26 -10.26 -26.64
C ASN A 146 -2.79 -10.18 -26.60
N ILE A 147 -3.39 -9.20 -27.28
CA ILE A 147 -4.83 -8.99 -27.27
C ILE A 147 -5.43 -8.98 -28.68
N SER A 148 -6.70 -9.38 -28.79
CA SER A 148 -7.48 -9.42 -30.02
C SER A 148 -8.68 -8.48 -29.90
N LYS A 149 -8.87 -7.59 -30.87
CA LYS A 149 -10.00 -6.66 -30.89
C LYS A 149 -11.31 -7.43 -31.07
N ILE A 150 -12.33 -7.08 -30.27
CA ILE A 150 -13.66 -7.69 -30.30
C ILE A 150 -14.70 -6.71 -30.86
N GLY A 151 -14.55 -5.42 -30.56
CA GLY A 151 -15.50 -4.39 -30.98
C GLY A 151 -15.18 -3.03 -30.37
N ASN A 152 -16.03 -2.03 -30.63
CA ASN A 152 -15.95 -0.71 -29.99
C ASN A 152 -17.10 -0.58 -28.98
N SER A 153 -16.87 0.08 -27.85
CA SER A 153 -17.94 0.49 -26.93
C SER A 153 -18.51 1.82 -27.41
N THR A 154 -19.84 1.90 -27.54
CA THR A 154 -20.58 3.12 -27.94
C THR A 154 -20.97 3.99 -26.74
N ALA A 155 -20.65 3.58 -25.51
CA ALA A 155 -21.19 4.16 -24.28
C ALA A 155 -20.27 5.14 -23.53
N SER A 156 -19.15 5.57 -24.12
CA SER A 156 -18.19 6.50 -23.49
C SER A 156 -17.93 7.72 -24.36
N ALA A 157 -17.66 8.88 -23.74
CA ALA A 157 -17.31 10.13 -24.43
C ALA A 157 -15.99 10.03 -25.22
N HIS A 158 -15.17 9.02 -24.93
CA HIS A 158 -13.98 8.66 -25.67
C HIS A 158 -14.17 7.28 -26.34
N VAL A 159 -13.57 7.07 -27.52
CA VAL A 159 -13.66 5.79 -28.23
C VAL A 159 -12.89 4.72 -27.44
N VAL A 160 -13.60 3.97 -26.60
CA VAL A 160 -13.05 2.82 -25.87
C VAL A 160 -13.24 1.58 -26.72
N THR A 161 -12.13 0.91 -27.03
CA THR A 161 -12.13 -0.31 -27.84
C THR A 161 -12.05 -1.53 -26.93
N HIS A 162 -12.88 -2.54 -27.19
CA HIS A 162 -12.94 -3.78 -26.42
C HIS A 162 -12.02 -4.83 -27.03
N TYR A 163 -11.19 -5.45 -26.19
CA TYR A 163 -10.22 -6.48 -26.55
C TYR A 163 -10.34 -7.70 -25.64
N LYS A 164 -9.91 -8.86 -26.14
CA LYS A 164 -9.79 -10.12 -25.41
C LYS A 164 -8.32 -10.51 -25.29
N ASP A 165 -7.96 -11.11 -24.17
CA ASP A 165 -6.65 -11.74 -24.04
C ASP A 165 -6.55 -12.97 -24.96
N LYS A 166 -5.47 -13.07 -25.73
CA LYS A 166 -5.27 -14.20 -26.65
C LYS A 166 -4.96 -15.52 -25.95
N LYS A 167 -4.38 -15.48 -24.75
CA LYS A 167 -4.06 -16.68 -23.96
C LYS A 167 -5.22 -17.11 -23.08
N ASN A 168 -6.07 -16.17 -22.68
CA ASN A 168 -7.23 -16.45 -21.84
C ASN A 168 -8.46 -15.64 -22.29
N GLU A 169 -9.28 -16.23 -23.16
CA GLU A 169 -10.45 -15.57 -23.75
C GLU A 169 -11.53 -15.12 -22.74
N LYS A 170 -11.43 -15.54 -21.47
CA LYS A 170 -12.29 -15.05 -20.37
C LYS A 170 -11.85 -13.69 -19.84
N VAL A 171 -10.65 -13.22 -20.20
CA VAL A 171 -10.13 -11.92 -19.79
C VAL A 171 -10.41 -10.90 -20.89
N ASN A 172 -11.16 -9.87 -20.50
CA ASN A 172 -11.50 -8.74 -21.34
C ASN A 172 -10.71 -7.50 -20.92
N TYR A 173 -10.36 -6.66 -21.89
CA TYR A 173 -9.71 -5.37 -21.69
C TYR A 173 -10.47 -4.26 -22.41
N PHE A 174 -10.67 -3.15 -21.71
CA PHE A 174 -11.22 -1.91 -22.24
C PHE A 174 -10.06 -0.96 -22.49
N VAL A 175 -9.83 -0.61 -23.76
CA VAL A 175 -8.63 0.11 -24.18
C VAL A 175 -9.00 1.51 -24.64
N LYS A 176 -8.33 2.51 -24.06
CA LYS A 176 -8.34 3.90 -24.53
C LYS A 176 -6.98 4.19 -25.19
N SER A 177 -7.00 4.58 -26.46
CA SER A 177 -5.80 5.09 -27.14
C SER A 177 -5.41 6.43 -26.54
N LEU A 178 -4.11 6.68 -26.38
CA LEU A 178 -3.60 7.90 -25.78
C LEU A 178 -2.95 8.80 -26.85
N ASN A 179 -3.13 10.10 -26.70
CA ASN A 179 -2.30 11.10 -27.35
C ASN A 179 -1.00 11.31 -26.54
N ASN A 180 0.05 11.89 -27.17
CA ASN A 180 1.37 12.04 -26.52
C ASN A 180 1.32 12.78 -25.17
N ASN A 181 0.36 13.68 -24.95
CA ASN A 181 0.23 14.47 -23.72
C ASN A 181 -0.52 13.74 -22.59
N GLU A 182 -1.07 12.55 -22.83
CA GLU A 182 -1.88 11.80 -21.86
C GLU A 182 -1.11 10.63 -21.20
N VAL A 183 0.18 10.46 -21.55
CA VAL A 183 1.00 9.36 -21.04
C VAL A 183 1.21 9.44 -19.53
N GLU A 184 1.46 10.65 -19.00
CA GLU A 184 1.63 10.85 -17.55
C GLU A 184 0.35 10.50 -16.78
N ASN A 185 -0.81 10.89 -17.32
CA ASN A 185 -2.12 10.57 -16.77
C ASN A 185 -2.35 9.05 -16.75
N ALA A 186 -2.00 8.36 -17.83
CA ALA A 186 -2.13 6.90 -17.88
C ALA A 186 -1.20 6.19 -16.88
N ILE A 187 0.01 6.71 -16.65
CA ILE A 187 0.92 6.18 -15.63
C ILE A 187 0.33 6.39 -14.23
N ALA A 188 -0.21 7.58 -13.95
CA ALA A 188 -0.86 7.88 -12.68
C ALA A 188 -2.07 6.97 -12.41
N GLU A 189 -2.90 6.72 -13.43
CA GLU A 189 -4.03 5.79 -13.33
C GLU A 189 -3.56 4.36 -13.04
N VAL A 190 -2.51 3.88 -13.71
CA VAL A 190 -1.91 2.56 -13.46
C VAL A 190 -1.43 2.45 -12.01
N ILE A 191 -0.73 3.46 -11.49
CA ILE A 191 -0.28 3.49 -10.09
C ILE A 191 -1.49 3.42 -9.15
N TYR A 192 -2.54 4.21 -9.41
CA TYR A 192 -3.71 4.23 -8.54
C TYR A 192 -4.48 2.90 -8.57
N ALA A 193 -4.60 2.29 -9.75
CA ALA A 193 -5.15 0.95 -9.88
C ALA A 193 -4.35 -0.08 -9.07
N GLN A 194 -3.02 0.02 -9.03
CA GLN A 194 -2.20 -0.88 -8.19
C GLN A 194 -2.44 -0.68 -6.70
N ILE A 195 -2.61 0.56 -6.24
CA ILE A 195 -2.98 0.86 -4.84
C ILE A 195 -4.32 0.20 -4.49
N TRP A 196 -5.32 0.36 -5.35
CA TRP A 196 -6.62 -0.30 -5.16
C TRP A 196 -6.51 -1.83 -5.17
N ASN A 197 -5.75 -2.41 -6.11
CA ASN A 197 -5.50 -3.85 -6.16
C ASN A 197 -4.77 -4.37 -4.91
N TYR A 198 -3.90 -3.57 -4.30
CA TYR A 198 -3.26 -3.91 -3.04
C TYR A 198 -4.28 -4.03 -1.89
N PHE A 199 -5.25 -3.12 -1.83
CA PHE A 199 -6.24 -3.08 -0.75
C PHE A 199 -7.38 -4.09 -0.90
N ILE A 200 -7.93 -4.24 -2.11
CA ILE A 200 -9.13 -5.06 -2.35
C ILE A 200 -8.90 -6.24 -3.29
N GLY A 201 -7.66 -6.48 -3.71
CA GLY A 201 -7.28 -7.56 -4.61
C GLY A 201 -7.86 -7.37 -6.01
N ASN A 202 -8.14 -8.48 -6.69
CA ASN A 202 -8.73 -8.48 -8.03
C ASN A 202 -10.17 -7.91 -8.10
N ARG A 203 -10.74 -7.46 -6.97
CA ARG A 203 -12.01 -6.71 -6.95
C ARG A 203 -11.85 -5.27 -7.42
N ALA A 204 -10.62 -4.78 -7.54
CA ALA A 204 -10.31 -3.59 -8.31
C ALA A 204 -9.98 -3.96 -9.76
N SER A 205 -10.45 -3.17 -10.72
CA SER A 205 -9.95 -3.26 -12.10
C SER A 205 -8.42 -3.06 -12.12
N LYS A 206 -7.72 -3.71 -13.05
CA LYS A 206 -6.29 -3.44 -13.27
C LYS A 206 -6.15 -2.52 -14.47
N SER A 207 -5.45 -1.41 -14.32
CA SER A 207 -5.04 -0.56 -15.44
C SER A 207 -3.61 -0.91 -15.87
N LEU A 208 -3.38 -1.01 -17.19
CA LEU A 208 -2.13 -1.42 -17.82
C LEU A 208 -1.78 -0.46 -18.96
N LEU A 209 -0.51 -0.09 -19.11
CA LEU A 209 0.00 0.64 -20.26
C LEU A 209 0.04 -0.27 -21.50
N LEU A 210 -0.66 0.11 -22.55
CA LEU A 210 -0.66 -0.62 -23.81
C LEU A 210 0.61 -0.28 -24.61
N LEU A 211 1.39 -1.30 -24.97
CA LEU A 211 2.62 -1.12 -25.74
C LEU A 211 2.43 -1.43 -27.22
N SER A 212 3.01 -0.58 -28.08
CA SER A 212 3.06 -0.79 -29.52
C SER A 212 3.91 -2.02 -29.86
N LYS A 213 3.57 -2.66 -30.99
CA LYS A 213 4.28 -3.85 -31.48
C LYS A 213 5.72 -3.54 -31.92
N HIS A 214 5.98 -2.32 -32.38
CA HIS A 214 7.17 -1.99 -33.17
C HIS A 214 8.18 -1.08 -32.46
N GLU A 215 7.77 -0.32 -31.44
CA GLU A 215 8.61 0.76 -30.89
C GLU A 215 8.70 0.74 -29.35
N ASN A 216 8.16 -0.27 -28.67
CA ASN A 216 7.98 -0.27 -27.21
C ASN A 216 7.36 1.05 -26.66
N LYS A 217 6.61 1.74 -27.51
CA LYS A 217 5.98 3.02 -27.20
C LYS A 217 4.65 2.77 -26.51
N ILE A 218 4.35 3.56 -25.48
CA ILE A 218 3.02 3.60 -24.86
C ILE A 218 2.05 4.22 -25.87
N ILE A 219 1.03 3.46 -26.27
CA ILE A 219 0.03 3.86 -27.28
C ILE A 219 -1.38 3.94 -26.70
N GLY A 220 -1.56 3.50 -25.46
CA GLY A 220 -2.87 3.41 -24.85
C GLY A 220 -2.78 3.02 -23.38
N ILE A 221 -3.94 2.99 -22.74
CA ILE A 221 -4.16 2.35 -21.46
C ILE A 221 -5.27 1.31 -21.60
N ALA A 222 -5.10 0.18 -20.93
CA ALA A 222 -5.97 -0.97 -20.97
C ALA A 222 -6.45 -1.31 -19.54
N SER A 223 -7.75 -1.22 -19.32
CA SER A 223 -8.40 -1.59 -18.08
C SER A 223 -8.95 -3.01 -18.17
N LYS A 224 -8.47 -3.90 -17.31
CA LYS A 224 -8.93 -5.28 -17.22
C LYS A 224 -10.36 -5.31 -16.67
N GLY A 225 -11.28 -5.83 -17.46
CA GLY A 225 -12.67 -6.00 -17.08
C GLY A 225 -12.83 -6.91 -15.86
N ILE A 226 -13.79 -6.56 -15.01
CA ILE A 226 -14.25 -7.41 -13.91
C ILE A 226 -15.36 -8.32 -14.44
N ASN A 227 -15.29 -9.61 -14.10
CA ASN A 227 -16.26 -10.58 -14.58
C ASN A 227 -17.67 -10.29 -14.02
N ASP A 228 -18.68 -10.33 -14.88
CA ASP A 228 -20.09 -10.00 -14.58
C ASP A 228 -20.26 -8.71 -13.78
N PHE A 229 -19.46 -7.69 -14.13
CA PHE A 229 -19.51 -6.40 -13.47
C PHE A 229 -20.83 -5.69 -13.75
N GLN A 230 -21.47 -5.22 -12.69
CA GLN A 230 -22.68 -4.40 -12.75
C GLN A 230 -22.43 -3.17 -11.88
N GLU A 231 -22.45 -1.99 -12.48
CA GLU A 231 -22.34 -0.72 -11.77
C GLU A 231 -23.43 -0.59 -10.71
N TYR A 232 -23.12 0.09 -9.61
CA TYR A 232 -24.06 0.28 -8.51
C TYR A 232 -25.35 0.98 -8.96
N LYS A 233 -25.25 1.92 -9.92
CA LYS A 233 -26.41 2.61 -10.51
C LYS A 233 -27.44 1.66 -11.15
N SER A 234 -27.01 0.46 -11.54
CA SER A 234 -27.83 -0.53 -12.26
C SER A 234 -28.38 -1.63 -11.34
N LEU A 235 -28.06 -1.63 -10.05
CA LEU A 235 -28.53 -2.62 -9.09
C LEU A 235 -29.93 -2.26 -8.57
N SER A 236 -30.85 -3.23 -8.56
CA SER A 236 -32.15 -3.08 -7.91
C SER A 236 -32.03 -3.13 -6.38
N GLY A 237 -33.06 -2.66 -5.64
CA GLY A 237 -33.04 -2.57 -4.18
C GLY A 237 -32.71 -3.90 -3.48
N ASP A 238 -33.23 -5.00 -4.00
CA ASP A 238 -33.03 -6.36 -3.47
C ASP A 238 -31.64 -6.94 -3.80
N GLN A 239 -30.83 -6.25 -4.62
CA GLN A 239 -29.51 -6.66 -5.10
C GLN A 239 -28.37 -5.87 -4.44
N LYS A 240 -28.54 -5.42 -3.19
CA LYS A 240 -27.54 -4.60 -2.48
C LYS A 240 -26.87 -5.27 -1.29
N ASP A 241 -27.26 -6.51 -0.99
CA ASP A 241 -26.68 -7.28 0.12
C ASP A 241 -25.49 -8.14 -0.34
N TYR A 242 -24.40 -7.48 -0.73
CA TYR A 242 -23.15 -8.14 -1.09
C TYR A 242 -21.99 -7.70 -0.18
N PRO A 243 -21.02 -8.58 0.11
CA PRO A 243 -19.89 -8.23 0.94
C PRO A 243 -18.91 -7.29 0.22
N GLY A 244 -18.15 -6.51 1.00
CA GLY A 244 -17.01 -5.74 0.52
C GLY A 244 -17.25 -4.24 0.30
N LEU A 245 -18.50 -3.76 0.41
CA LEU A 245 -18.81 -2.33 0.25
C LEU A 245 -18.11 -1.47 1.31
N ILE A 246 -18.19 -1.87 2.58
CA ILE A 246 -17.57 -1.15 3.71
C ILE A 246 -16.06 -0.97 3.49
N GLN A 247 -15.37 -1.97 2.93
CA GLN A 247 -13.93 -1.86 2.63
C GLN A 247 -13.67 -0.81 1.56
N ILE A 248 -14.48 -0.77 0.49
CA ILE A 248 -14.36 0.26 -0.55
C ILE A 248 -14.58 1.64 0.05
N LEU A 249 -15.66 1.84 0.82
CA LEU A 249 -15.96 3.11 1.46
C LEU A 249 -14.84 3.56 2.41
N PHE A 250 -14.31 2.64 3.22
CA PHE A 250 -13.18 2.92 4.10
C PHE A 250 -11.96 3.41 3.32
N TYR A 251 -11.59 2.74 2.22
CA TYR A 251 -10.42 3.12 1.43
C TYR A 251 -10.64 4.38 0.58
N VAL A 252 -11.86 4.64 0.12
CA VAL A 252 -12.24 5.94 -0.47
C VAL A 252 -11.94 7.06 0.51
N CYS A 253 -12.31 6.90 1.80
CA CYS A 253 -12.00 7.90 2.82
C CYS A 253 -10.49 8.03 3.10
N VAL A 254 -9.76 6.91 3.18
CA VAL A 254 -8.31 6.90 3.43
C VAL A 254 -7.52 7.54 2.27
N LEU A 255 -7.95 7.29 1.04
CA LEU A 255 -7.34 7.83 -0.18
C LEU A 255 -7.88 9.22 -0.54
N ILE A 256 -8.86 9.71 0.20
CA ILE A 256 -9.53 11.00 -0.01
C ILE A 256 -10.06 11.08 -1.45
N GLU A 257 -10.64 9.99 -1.98
CA GLU A 257 -11.13 9.94 -3.37
C GLU A 257 -12.41 10.79 -3.51
N ASN A 258 -12.23 12.06 -3.89
CA ASN A 258 -13.33 13.04 -3.96
C ASN A 258 -14.27 12.82 -5.16
N ASP A 259 -13.82 12.12 -6.20
CA ASP A 259 -14.62 11.81 -7.40
C ASP A 259 -15.28 10.43 -7.32
N PHE A 260 -15.44 9.89 -6.10
CA PHE A 260 -16.09 8.61 -5.92
C PHE A 260 -17.61 8.71 -6.14
N HIS A 261 -18.12 8.10 -7.21
CA HIS A 261 -19.54 8.08 -7.54
C HIS A 261 -20.06 6.68 -7.92
N ILE A 262 -21.39 6.57 -8.04
CA ILE A 262 -22.14 5.30 -8.23
C ILE A 262 -21.81 4.53 -9.53
N CYS A 263 -20.99 5.09 -10.42
CA CYS A 263 -20.53 4.42 -11.63
C CYS A 263 -19.12 3.85 -11.46
N ASN A 264 -18.30 4.36 -10.52
CA ASN A 264 -16.96 3.82 -10.31
C ASN A 264 -16.96 2.55 -9.47
N PHE A 265 -18.08 2.18 -8.84
CA PHE A 265 -18.18 0.93 -8.09
C PHE A 265 -19.45 0.17 -8.44
N GLY A 266 -19.45 -1.12 -8.11
CA GLY A 266 -20.51 -2.04 -8.48
C GLY A 266 -20.26 -3.42 -7.90
N THR A 267 -20.90 -4.44 -8.46
CA THR A 267 -20.67 -5.83 -8.05
C THR A 267 -20.01 -6.61 -9.18
N GLY A 268 -19.14 -7.56 -8.84
CA GLY A 268 -18.55 -8.50 -9.80
C GLY A 268 -18.47 -9.90 -9.24
N LEU A 269 -18.25 -10.89 -10.11
CA LEU A 269 -18.17 -12.30 -9.74
C LEU A 269 -16.71 -12.74 -9.51
N PHE A 270 -16.42 -13.24 -8.31
CA PHE A 270 -15.10 -13.73 -7.91
C PHE A 270 -15.23 -15.10 -7.26
N ASN A 271 -14.60 -16.12 -7.85
CA ASN A 271 -14.66 -17.50 -7.34
C ASN A 271 -16.11 -17.98 -7.07
N GLY A 272 -17.04 -17.62 -7.97
CA GLY A 272 -18.45 -17.95 -7.85
C GLY A 272 -19.24 -17.11 -6.84
N LYS A 273 -18.61 -16.14 -6.16
CA LYS A 273 -19.28 -15.24 -5.21
C LYS A 273 -19.33 -13.82 -5.75
N ARG A 274 -20.51 -13.19 -5.65
CA ARG A 274 -20.69 -11.78 -6.03
C ARG A 274 -20.28 -10.89 -4.87
N CYS A 275 -19.40 -9.92 -5.14
CA CYS A 275 -18.84 -9.00 -4.15
C CYS A 275 -18.79 -7.59 -4.74
N TYR A 276 -18.72 -6.59 -3.86
CA TYR A 276 -18.46 -5.22 -4.29
C TYR A 276 -17.03 -5.03 -4.82
N SER A 277 -16.97 -4.24 -5.89
CA SER A 277 -15.80 -4.02 -6.74
C SER A 277 -15.66 -2.55 -7.11
N LYS A 278 -14.43 -2.13 -7.42
CA LYS A 278 -14.08 -0.77 -7.86
C LYS A 278 -13.51 -0.82 -9.27
N ILE A 279 -13.93 0.12 -10.10
CA ILE A 279 -13.37 0.44 -11.40
C ILE A 279 -13.05 1.94 -11.43
N ASP A 280 -12.47 2.39 -12.54
CA ASP A 280 -12.24 3.81 -12.84
C ASP A 280 -11.31 4.50 -11.81
N HIS A 281 -10.04 4.64 -12.20
CA HIS A 281 -8.95 5.05 -11.29
C HIS A 281 -8.31 6.37 -11.72
N ASP A 282 -9.06 7.19 -12.44
CA ASP A 282 -8.63 8.50 -12.93
C ASP A 282 -8.54 9.57 -11.84
N TYR A 283 -9.04 9.31 -10.63
CA TYR A 283 -8.95 10.25 -9.50
C TYR A 283 -7.54 10.85 -9.30
N ILE A 284 -6.48 10.03 -9.22
CA ILE A 284 -5.11 10.55 -9.03
C ILE A 284 -4.67 11.40 -10.22
N VAL A 285 -5.17 11.16 -11.42
CA VAL A 285 -4.87 11.96 -12.62
C VAL A 285 -5.30 13.40 -12.42
N SER A 286 -6.52 13.60 -11.95
CA SER A 286 -7.11 14.93 -11.70
C SER A 286 -6.36 15.75 -10.65
N PHE A 287 -5.58 15.09 -9.78
CA PHE A 287 -4.79 15.71 -8.71
C PHE A 287 -3.28 15.51 -8.88
N TRP A 288 -2.83 14.96 -10.00
CA TRP A 288 -1.44 14.56 -10.21
C TRP A 288 -0.47 15.74 -10.09
N ASP A 289 -0.81 16.86 -10.71
CA ASP A 289 -0.02 18.09 -10.58
C ASP A 289 -0.07 18.66 -9.15
N ALA A 290 -1.22 18.61 -8.48
CA ALA A 290 -1.34 19.07 -7.09
C ALA A 290 -0.51 18.20 -6.11
N LEU A 291 -0.42 16.90 -6.38
CA LEU A 291 0.42 15.93 -5.67
C LEU A 291 1.90 16.12 -5.98
N LYS A 292 2.25 16.36 -7.25
CA LYS A 292 3.61 16.65 -7.73
C LYS A 292 4.20 17.91 -7.07
N TYR A 293 3.36 18.89 -6.78
CA TYR A 293 3.76 20.17 -6.17
C TYR A 293 3.38 20.33 -4.68
N GLY A 294 2.93 19.26 -4.00
CA GLY A 294 2.77 19.23 -2.54
C GLY A 294 1.77 20.22 -1.93
N LYS A 295 0.77 20.70 -2.69
CA LYS A 295 -0.20 21.71 -2.22
C LYS A 295 -1.44 21.14 -1.52
N PHE A 296 -1.62 19.82 -1.48
CA PHE A 296 -2.90 19.22 -1.09
C PHE A 296 -3.14 19.07 0.43
N MET A 297 -2.15 19.35 1.28
CA MET A 297 -2.24 19.05 2.72
C MET A 297 -2.79 20.19 3.60
N THR A 298 -3.24 21.32 3.03
CA THR A 298 -3.70 22.47 3.84
C THR A 298 -5.21 22.69 3.86
N GLU A 299 -6.01 22.07 2.98
CA GLU A 299 -7.44 22.36 2.89
C GLU A 299 -8.26 21.09 2.62
N VAL A 300 -9.00 20.61 3.64
CA VAL A 300 -10.03 19.58 3.46
C VAL A 300 -11.21 20.24 2.75
N SER A 301 -11.57 19.75 1.55
CA SER A 301 -12.61 20.38 0.72
C SER A 301 -13.99 20.34 1.41
N HIS A 302 -14.77 21.39 1.20
CA HIS A 302 -16.13 21.55 1.72
C HIS A 302 -17.07 20.39 1.35
N ASN A 303 -16.81 19.71 0.22
CA ASN A 303 -17.61 18.57 -0.25
C ASN A 303 -17.51 17.34 0.67
N PHE A 304 -16.41 17.18 1.41
CA PHE A 304 -16.25 16.07 2.34
C PHE A 304 -17.17 16.21 3.56
N GLN A 305 -17.51 17.44 3.97
CA GLN A 305 -18.45 17.71 5.06
C GLN A 305 -19.91 17.43 4.65
N GLU A 306 -20.25 17.66 3.38
CA GLU A 306 -21.58 17.38 2.81
C GLU A 306 -21.85 15.88 2.66
N LEU A 307 -20.84 15.07 2.31
CA LEU A 307 -20.97 13.62 2.16
C LEU A 307 -21.42 12.93 3.47
N PHE A 308 -20.95 13.41 4.62
CA PHE A 308 -21.37 12.89 5.93
C PHE A 308 -22.76 13.36 6.38
N LYS A 309 -23.26 14.50 5.88
CA LYS A 309 -24.63 14.96 6.18
C LYS A 309 -25.70 14.13 5.48
N LYS A 310 -25.41 13.58 4.30
CA LYS A 310 -26.37 12.78 3.52
C LYS A 310 -26.47 11.31 3.94
N ILE A 311 -25.57 10.83 4.80
CA ILE A 311 -25.60 9.44 5.30
C ILE A 311 -26.47 9.32 6.57
N TYR A 312 -26.94 10.44 7.14
CA TYR A 312 -27.80 10.50 8.33
C TYR A 312 -29.20 11.09 8.07
N VAL A 313 -29.84 10.72 6.96
CA VAL A 313 -31.29 10.89 6.75
C VAL A 313 -31.91 9.58 6.27
#